data_AF-A0A847NM66-F1
#
_entry.id   AF-A0A847NM66-F1
#
_cell.length_a   1.000
_cell.length_b   1.000
_cell.length_c   1.000
_cell.angle_alpha   90.00
_cell.angle_beta   90.00
_cell.angle_gamma   90.00
#
_symmetry.space_group_name_H-M   'P 1'
#
loop_
_entity.id
_entity.type
_entity.pdbx_description
1 polymer ?
#
loop_
_entity_poly.entity_id
_entity_poly.type
_entity_poly.pdbx_seq_one_letter_code
_entity_poly.pdbx_strand_id
1 'polypeptide(L)'
;MKRMFISTILILAGLYIMGYPKIIEIFHEQHQQKLIEEWEDSLSIIDHGYMEDEEDIGDIIETQNVNYQEENPTVGQDLVEIEVEAIDEEKKNEKDVYLQSIQMINWNGEMEAIKKAEDLTKNAKTNMEKVAAIYNYIIKNISYDTKKANIINRKSNYIPDIDKIFEAQIGICYDYASLFAAMLRSQGIPTKLVMGYNQDINEYHAWNEVYIEEIDQWVIIDTTYDAGINNMEKVSMIKDAKEYKPEKSY
;
A
#
# COMPACT_ATOMS: atom_id res chain seq x y z
N MET A 1 18.01 17.08 47.59
CA MET A 1 17.02 16.03 47.25
C MET A 1 16.95 15.68 45.77
N LYS A 2 16.87 16.62 44.81
CA LYS A 2 16.72 16.28 43.37
C LYS A 2 17.91 15.56 42.68
N ARG A 3 19.14 15.68 43.19
CA ARG A 3 20.32 14.98 42.61
C ARG A 3 20.44 13.50 43.03
N MET A 4 19.81 13.08 44.13
CA MET A 4 19.84 11.68 44.55
C MET A 4 18.86 10.80 43.77
N PHE A 5 17.77 11.35 43.24
CA PHE A 5 16.78 10.59 42.47
C PHE A 5 17.25 10.23 41.05
N ILE A 6 18.04 11.08 40.41
CA ILE A 6 18.56 10.84 39.05
C ILE A 6 19.61 9.71 39.05
N SER A 7 20.42 9.65 40.12
CA SER A 7 21.45 8.62 40.28
C SER A 7 20.84 7.22 40.45
N THR A 8 19.75 7.09 41.21
CA THR A 8 19.07 5.80 41.43
C THR A 8 18.39 5.28 40.15
N ILE A 9 17.83 6.17 39.32
CA ILE A 9 17.21 5.78 38.04
C ILE A 9 18.25 5.27 37.04
N LEU A 10 19.42 5.90 36.97
CA LEU A 10 20.51 5.46 36.08
C LEU A 10 21.14 4.14 36.54
N ILE A 11 21.24 3.91 37.85
CA ILE A 11 21.73 2.64 38.41
C ILE A 11 20.73 1.50 38.13
N LEU A 12 19.42 1.75 38.24
CA LEU A 12 18.40 0.76 37.91
C LEU A 12 18.32 0.46 36.41
N ALA A 13 18.49 1.47 35.54
CA ALA A 13 18.59 1.27 34.10
C ALA A 13 19.85 0.48 33.71
N GLY A 14 20.99 0.74 34.37
CA GLY A 14 22.23 -0.02 34.18
C GLY A 14 22.12 -1.48 34.63
N LEU A 15 21.47 -1.74 35.78
CA LEU A 15 21.20 -3.11 36.26
C LEU A 15 20.19 -3.85 35.36
N TYR A 16 19.23 -3.14 34.78
CA TYR A 16 18.32 -3.69 33.78
C TYR A 16 19.06 -4.10 32.50
N ILE A 17 19.93 -3.23 31.96
CA ILE A 17 20.74 -3.54 30.77
C ILE A 17 21.72 -4.70 31.03
N MET A 18 22.33 -4.77 32.23
CA MET A 18 23.22 -5.87 32.62
C MET A 18 22.49 -7.19 32.92
N GLY A 19 21.19 -7.16 33.21
CA GLY A 19 20.35 -8.32 33.50
C GLY A 19 19.81 -9.07 32.28
N TYR A 20 19.94 -8.49 31.07
CA TYR A 20 19.41 -9.06 29.83
C TYR A 20 20.41 -9.31 28.69
N PRO A 21 21.67 -9.71 28.91
CA PRO A 21 22.53 -10.16 27.80
C PRO A 21 21.97 -11.42 27.11
N LYS A 22 21.22 -12.27 27.84
CA LYS A 22 20.67 -13.53 27.31
C LYS A 22 19.53 -13.37 26.30
N ILE A 23 18.74 -12.29 26.33
CA ILE A 23 17.58 -12.16 25.41
C ILE A 23 18.04 -11.80 24.01
N ILE A 24 19.06 -10.95 23.88
CA ILE A 24 19.65 -10.60 22.58
C ILE A 24 20.30 -11.85 21.98
N GLU A 25 20.96 -12.67 22.80
CA GLU A 25 21.58 -13.92 22.37
C GLU A 25 20.54 -14.97 21.94
N ILE A 26 19.45 -15.14 22.71
CA ILE A 26 18.32 -16.03 22.35
C ILE A 26 17.61 -15.57 21.07
N PHE A 27 17.42 -14.27 20.88
CA PHE A 27 16.79 -13.72 19.68
C PHE A 27 17.68 -13.92 18.43
N HIS A 28 18.99 -13.74 18.58
CA HIS A 28 19.94 -13.96 17.49
C HIS A 28 20.06 -15.45 17.13
N GLU A 29 20.04 -16.33 18.13
CA GLU A 29 20.15 -17.78 17.94
C GLU A 29 18.90 -18.37 17.29
N GLN A 30 17.70 -17.90 17.64
CA GLN A 30 16.45 -18.32 16.97
C GLN A 30 16.39 -17.89 15.50
N HIS A 31 16.87 -16.68 15.18
CA HIS A 31 16.93 -16.22 13.80
C HIS A 31 17.97 -16.98 12.98
N GLN A 32 19.11 -17.35 13.57
CA GLN A 32 20.13 -18.16 12.93
C GLN A 32 19.65 -19.60 12.66
N GLN A 33 18.94 -20.23 13.61
CA GLN A 33 18.37 -21.58 13.43
C GLN A 33 17.32 -21.60 12.32
N LYS A 34 16.46 -20.57 12.25
CA LYS A 34 15.47 -20.44 11.18
C LYS A 34 16.09 -20.30 9.79
N LEU A 35 17.18 -19.52 9.67
CA LEU A 35 17.91 -19.39 8.41
C LEU A 35 18.60 -20.69 7.99
N ILE A 36 19.04 -21.52 8.94
CA ILE A 36 19.63 -22.84 8.66
C ILE A 36 18.56 -23.82 8.18
N GLU A 37 17.39 -23.88 8.82
CA GLU A 37 16.25 -24.69 8.35
C GLU A 37 15.81 -24.27 6.95
N GLU A 38 15.68 -22.96 6.68
CA GLU A 38 15.31 -22.44 5.36
C GLU A 38 16.37 -22.75 4.27
N TRP A 39 17.65 -22.81 4.65
CA TRP A 39 18.73 -23.19 3.75
C TRP A 39 18.75 -24.71 3.47
N GLU A 40 18.53 -25.54 4.48
CA GLU A 40 18.43 -27.00 4.33
C GLU A 40 17.19 -27.41 3.49
N ASP A 41 16.04 -26.76 3.71
CA ASP A 41 14.85 -26.94 2.88
C ASP A 41 15.11 -26.54 1.42
N SER A 42 15.86 -25.45 1.20
CA SER A 42 16.23 -25.01 -0.15
C SER A 42 17.15 -26.01 -0.86
N LEU A 43 18.03 -26.68 -0.13
CA LEU A 43 18.88 -27.76 -0.67
C LEU A 43 18.06 -29.00 -1.05
N SER A 44 16.99 -29.31 -0.30
CA SER A 44 16.10 -30.44 -0.61
C SER A 44 15.33 -30.26 -1.92
N ILE A 45 15.05 -29.01 -2.31
CA ILE A 45 14.34 -28.66 -3.55
C ILE A 45 15.26 -28.81 -4.78
N ILE A 46 16.57 -28.63 -4.61
CA ILE A 46 17.55 -28.78 -5.70
C ILE A 46 17.78 -30.27 -6.04
N ASP A 47 17.56 -31.17 -5.09
CA ASP A 47 17.78 -32.63 -5.25
C ASP A 47 16.65 -33.34 -6.02
N HIS A 48 15.47 -32.72 -6.14
CA HIS A 48 14.30 -33.30 -6.83
C HIS A 48 13.92 -32.45 -8.05
N GLY A 49 14.71 -32.60 -9.11
CA GLY A 49 14.53 -31.93 -10.38
C GLY A 49 13.17 -32.15 -11.02
N TYR A 50 12.57 -31.06 -11.51
CA TYR A 50 11.47 -31.10 -12.46
C TYR A 50 12.03 -30.97 -13.88
N MET A 51 12.03 -32.10 -14.58
CA MET A 51 12.04 -32.21 -16.04
C MET A 51 10.58 -32.19 -16.54
N GLU A 52 10.42 -31.82 -17.82
CA GLU A 52 9.20 -31.94 -18.68
C GLU A 52 8.13 -30.84 -18.44
N ASP A 53 7.71 -29.99 -19.40
CA ASP A 53 7.76 -29.98 -20.87
C ASP A 53 7.70 -28.54 -21.43
N GLU A 54 8.53 -28.23 -22.43
CA GLU A 54 8.34 -27.11 -23.35
C GLU A 54 7.57 -27.60 -24.59
N GLU A 55 6.40 -27.04 -24.87
CA GLU A 55 5.92 -26.95 -26.25
C GLU A 55 4.87 -25.82 -26.42
N ASP A 56 5.10 -25.04 -27.47
CA ASP A 56 4.15 -24.27 -28.27
C ASP A 56 3.80 -22.81 -27.87
N ILE A 57 4.57 -21.87 -28.42
CA ILE A 57 4.05 -20.61 -28.97
C ILE A 57 4.93 -20.19 -30.17
N GLY A 58 4.66 -20.84 -31.31
CA GLY A 58 5.08 -20.37 -32.61
C GLY A 58 4.19 -19.24 -33.13
N ASP A 59 4.85 -18.25 -33.75
CA ASP A 59 4.38 -17.35 -34.80
C ASP A 59 3.22 -16.38 -34.54
N ILE A 60 3.55 -15.07 -34.57
CA ILE A 60 3.15 -14.08 -35.60
C ILE A 60 3.58 -12.71 -35.07
N ILE A 61 4.69 -12.16 -35.56
CA ILE A 61 4.82 -10.73 -35.96
C ILE A 61 5.86 -10.68 -37.08
N GLU A 62 5.38 -10.77 -38.32
CA GLU A 62 6.17 -10.40 -39.49
C GLU A 62 6.09 -8.88 -39.69
N THR A 63 7.24 -8.34 -40.07
CA THR A 63 7.57 -6.91 -40.14
C THR A 63 6.86 -6.22 -41.31
N GLN A 64 6.39 -4.99 -41.11
CA GLN A 64 6.31 -4.02 -42.20
C GLN A 64 6.84 -2.64 -41.76
N ASN A 65 8.06 -2.40 -42.23
CA ASN A 65 8.63 -1.07 -42.42
C ASN A 65 7.75 -0.27 -43.38
N VAL A 66 7.30 0.93 -42.98
CA VAL A 66 6.82 1.93 -43.94
C VAL A 66 7.54 3.25 -43.69
N ASN A 67 8.23 3.65 -44.75
CA ASN A 67 9.03 4.86 -44.95
C ASN A 67 8.15 6.12 -44.85
N TYR A 68 8.59 7.14 -44.12
CA TYR A 68 8.04 8.49 -44.21
C TYR A 68 8.73 9.24 -45.38
N GLN A 69 7.93 9.78 -46.29
CA GLN A 69 8.32 10.80 -47.26
C GLN A 69 7.41 12.01 -47.04
N GLU A 70 8.02 13.19 -46.90
CA GLU A 70 7.34 14.48 -46.80
C GLU A 70 6.80 14.91 -48.15
N GLU A 71 5.48 15.16 -48.25
CA GLU A 71 4.93 16.02 -49.30
C GLU A 71 3.82 16.92 -48.72
N ASN A 72 4.07 18.24 -48.78
CA ASN A 72 3.07 19.29 -48.57
C ASN A 72 2.10 19.35 -49.76
N PRO A 73 0.82 19.67 -49.54
CA PRO A 73 0.29 20.82 -50.27
C PRO A 73 -0.63 21.73 -49.44
N THR A 74 -0.70 22.96 -49.92
CA THR A 74 -1.25 24.16 -49.28
C THR A 74 -2.68 24.47 -49.74
N VAL A 75 -3.44 25.12 -48.86
CA VAL A 75 -4.62 26.01 -49.05
C VAL A 75 -5.99 25.41 -49.40
N GLY A 76 -6.96 25.73 -48.53
CA GLY A 76 -8.39 25.82 -48.83
C GLY A 76 -9.19 26.22 -47.59
N GLN A 77 -9.40 27.53 -47.40
CA GLN A 77 -10.19 28.10 -46.32
C GLN A 77 -11.68 27.79 -46.51
N ASP A 78 -12.32 27.30 -45.45
CA ASP A 78 -13.70 27.65 -45.09
C ASP A 78 -13.79 27.60 -43.56
N LEU A 79 -13.84 28.77 -42.93
CA LEU A 79 -14.02 28.94 -41.49
C LEU A 79 -15.53 28.89 -41.20
N VAL A 80 -16.00 27.75 -40.67
CA VAL A 80 -17.28 27.70 -39.98
C VAL A 80 -17.04 28.24 -38.57
N GLU A 81 -17.62 29.39 -38.27
CA GLU A 81 -17.61 29.98 -36.93
C GLU A 81 -18.48 29.09 -36.02
N ILE A 82 -17.83 28.20 -35.28
CA ILE A 82 -18.47 27.43 -34.21
C ILE A 82 -18.54 28.35 -33.01
N GLU A 83 -19.74 28.81 -32.68
CA GLU A 83 -20.03 29.46 -31.41
C GLU A 83 -19.80 28.42 -30.30
N VAL A 84 -18.63 28.48 -29.68
CA VAL A 84 -18.31 27.70 -28.50
C VAL A 84 -19.05 28.35 -27.34
N GLU A 85 -20.21 27.81 -27.00
CA GLU A 85 -20.88 28.10 -25.73
C GLU A 85 -19.83 27.85 -24.63
N ALA A 86 -19.50 28.90 -23.88
CA ALA A 86 -18.60 28.81 -22.75
C ALA A 86 -19.26 27.90 -21.70
N ILE A 87 -18.84 26.64 -21.69
CA ILE A 87 -19.14 25.73 -20.59
C ILE A 87 -18.40 26.33 -19.40
N ASP A 88 -19.16 26.78 -18.39
CA ASP A 88 -18.60 27.18 -17.10
C ASP A 88 -17.69 26.06 -16.62
N GLU A 89 -16.37 26.27 -16.67
CA GLU A 89 -15.39 25.38 -16.05
C GLU A 89 -15.62 25.45 -14.54
N GLU A 90 -16.49 24.56 -14.05
CA GLU A 90 -16.58 24.25 -12.64
C GLU A 90 -15.17 23.90 -12.18
N LYS A 91 -14.62 24.74 -11.31
CA LYS A 91 -13.22 24.75 -10.90
C LYS A 91 -12.90 23.41 -10.20
N LYS A 92 -12.54 22.40 -10.99
CA LYS A 92 -12.35 21.01 -10.55
C LYS A 92 -11.37 21.01 -9.39
N ASN A 93 -11.82 20.55 -8.22
CA ASN A 93 -10.98 20.53 -7.04
C ASN A 93 -9.84 19.53 -7.32
N GLU A 94 -8.59 19.96 -7.20
CA GLU A 94 -7.41 19.13 -7.48
C GLU A 94 -7.44 17.80 -6.71
N LYS A 95 -8.19 17.73 -5.60
CA LYS A 95 -8.33 16.53 -4.78
C LYS A 95 -9.30 15.50 -5.36
N ASP A 96 -10.22 15.89 -6.25
CA ASP A 96 -11.24 15.01 -6.83
C ASP A 96 -10.64 13.91 -7.72
N VAL A 97 -9.43 14.12 -8.22
CA VAL A 97 -8.68 13.08 -8.94
C VAL A 97 -8.42 11.86 -8.05
N TYR A 98 -8.23 12.07 -6.75
CA TYR A 98 -7.99 11.01 -5.77
C TYR A 98 -9.28 10.39 -5.23
N LEU A 99 -10.42 10.67 -5.86
CA LEU A 99 -11.67 9.93 -5.68
C LEU A 99 -11.90 8.90 -6.80
N GLN A 100 -11.17 9.01 -7.92
CA GLN A 100 -11.45 8.20 -9.11
C GLN A 100 -11.05 6.74 -8.90
N SER A 101 -11.75 5.84 -9.59
CA SER A 101 -11.33 4.44 -9.74
C SER A 101 -10.20 4.36 -10.76
N ILE A 102 -9.13 3.66 -10.43
CA ILE A 102 -7.94 3.47 -11.28
C ILE A 102 -7.47 2.01 -11.21
N GLN A 103 -6.59 1.56 -12.10
CA GLN A 103 -6.19 0.15 -12.18
C GLN A 103 -5.75 -0.47 -10.84
N MET A 104 -5.00 0.28 -10.02
CA MET A 104 -4.46 -0.21 -8.75
C MET A 104 -5.44 -0.07 -7.58
N ILE A 105 -6.54 0.66 -7.79
CA ILE A 105 -7.59 0.95 -6.82
C ILE A 105 -8.91 0.84 -7.60
N ASN A 106 -9.15 -0.33 -8.20
CA ASN A 106 -10.26 -0.53 -9.12
C ASN A 106 -11.52 -0.87 -8.34
N TRP A 107 -12.35 0.14 -8.07
CA TRP A 107 -13.56 0.01 -7.28
C TRP A 107 -14.80 0.48 -8.03
N ASN A 108 -15.96 -0.07 -7.64
CA ASN A 108 -17.28 0.43 -8.00
C ASN A 108 -18.25 0.22 -6.84
N GLY A 109 -19.43 0.86 -6.90
CA GLY A 109 -20.41 0.84 -5.80
C GLY A 109 -21.05 -0.52 -5.51
N GLU A 110 -20.94 -1.51 -6.40
CA GLU A 110 -21.56 -2.83 -6.23
C GLU A 110 -20.68 -3.81 -5.46
N MET A 111 -19.38 -3.53 -5.32
CA MET A 111 -18.42 -4.41 -4.64
C MET A 111 -18.70 -4.50 -3.14
N GLU A 112 -18.47 -5.70 -2.58
CA GLU A 112 -18.77 -5.97 -1.16
C GLU A 112 -17.92 -5.14 -0.20
N ALA A 113 -16.67 -4.84 -0.57
CA ALA A 113 -15.81 -3.93 0.19
C ALA A 113 -16.43 -2.52 0.31
N ILE A 114 -17.10 -2.04 -0.74
CA ILE A 114 -17.68 -0.70 -0.79
C ILE A 114 -18.98 -0.63 0.01
N LYS A 115 -19.84 -1.64 -0.14
CA LYS A 115 -21.01 -1.81 0.74
C LYS A 115 -20.60 -1.91 2.21
N LYS A 116 -19.48 -2.59 2.49
CA LYS A 116 -18.95 -2.68 3.84
C LYS A 116 -18.46 -1.33 4.35
N ALA A 117 -17.79 -0.54 3.50
CA ALA A 117 -17.39 0.83 3.84
C ALA A 117 -18.61 1.67 4.22
N GLU A 118 -19.69 1.62 3.44
CA GLU A 118 -20.94 2.33 3.72
C GLU A 118 -21.57 1.91 5.08
N ASP A 119 -21.62 0.60 5.38
CA ASP A 119 -22.13 0.12 6.67
C ASP A 119 -21.28 0.59 7.86
N LEU A 120 -19.96 0.57 7.73
CA LEU A 120 -19.03 1.01 8.77
C LEU A 120 -19.15 2.52 9.06
N THR A 121 -19.47 3.31 8.04
CA THR A 121 -19.47 4.79 8.11
C THR A 121 -20.85 5.40 8.31
N LYS A 122 -21.95 4.62 8.27
CA LYS A 122 -23.35 5.13 8.32
C LYS A 122 -23.67 6.13 9.45
N ASN A 123 -22.96 6.04 10.58
CA ASN A 123 -23.16 6.92 11.74
C ASN A 123 -22.01 7.92 11.96
N ALA A 124 -20.97 7.89 11.12
CA ALA A 124 -19.85 8.80 11.19
C ALA A 124 -20.28 10.19 10.67
N LYS A 125 -19.89 11.23 11.40
CA LYS A 125 -20.21 12.62 11.10
C LYS A 125 -19.05 13.36 10.44
N THR A 126 -17.85 12.86 10.61
CA THR A 126 -16.59 13.45 10.12
C THR A 126 -15.83 12.45 9.25
N ASN A 127 -15.01 12.95 8.33
CA ASN A 127 -14.10 12.14 7.53
C ASN A 127 -13.10 11.40 8.42
N MET A 128 -12.63 12.02 9.51
CA MET A 128 -11.79 11.35 10.49
C MET A 128 -12.48 10.12 11.14
N GLU A 129 -13.76 10.23 11.51
CA GLU A 129 -14.51 9.09 12.06
C GLU A 129 -14.71 7.99 11.00
N LYS A 130 -14.97 8.36 9.75
CA LYS A 130 -15.07 7.40 8.63
C LYS A 130 -13.75 6.66 8.41
N VAL A 131 -12.64 7.41 8.36
CA VAL A 131 -11.28 6.89 8.23
C VAL A 131 -10.98 5.91 9.36
N ALA A 132 -11.24 6.30 10.61
CA ALA A 132 -11.00 5.45 11.77
C ALA A 132 -11.85 4.17 11.74
N ALA A 133 -13.12 4.23 11.32
CA ALA A 133 -13.99 3.06 11.24
C ALA A 133 -13.49 2.03 10.23
N ILE A 134 -13.09 2.50 9.04
CA ILE A 134 -12.56 1.64 7.97
C ILE A 134 -11.16 1.11 8.34
N TYR A 135 -10.29 1.98 8.85
CA TYR A 135 -8.96 1.60 9.35
C TYR A 135 -9.06 0.46 10.36
N ASN A 136 -9.89 0.62 11.40
CA ASN A 136 -10.06 -0.38 12.45
C ASN A 136 -10.60 -1.71 11.92
N TYR A 137 -11.46 -1.67 10.89
CA TYR A 137 -11.92 -2.88 10.23
C TYR A 137 -10.77 -3.59 9.49
N ILE A 138 -9.97 -2.86 8.71
CA ILE A 138 -8.89 -3.46 7.93
C ILE A 138 -7.82 -4.08 8.84
N ILE A 139 -7.30 -3.32 9.82
CA ILE A 139 -6.22 -3.84 10.69
C ILE A 139 -6.64 -5.04 11.54
N LYS A 140 -7.95 -5.20 11.77
CA LYS A 140 -8.49 -6.28 12.59
C LYS A 140 -8.77 -7.55 11.77
N ASN A 141 -9.19 -7.40 10.52
CA ASN A 141 -9.74 -8.52 9.75
C ASN A 141 -8.82 -8.98 8.62
N ILE A 142 -7.96 -8.12 8.08
CA ILE A 142 -7.02 -8.51 7.03
C ILE A 142 -5.74 -9.03 7.66
N SER A 143 -5.31 -10.23 7.24
CA SER A 143 -4.05 -10.84 7.65
C SER A 143 -2.94 -10.65 6.61
N TYR A 144 -1.69 -10.56 7.05
CA TYR A 144 -0.56 -10.36 6.13
C TYR A 144 -0.13 -11.68 5.46
N ASP A 145 -0.04 -11.67 4.13
CA ASP A 145 0.37 -12.84 3.33
C ASP A 145 1.89 -12.84 3.06
N THR A 146 2.65 -13.39 4.01
CA THR A 146 4.11 -13.50 3.88
C THR A 146 4.54 -14.37 2.69
N LYS A 147 3.77 -15.40 2.34
CA LYS A 147 4.08 -16.28 1.20
C LYS A 147 3.95 -15.52 -0.11
N LYS A 148 2.84 -14.80 -0.28
CA LYS A 148 2.58 -13.94 -1.44
C LYS A 148 3.62 -12.83 -1.55
N ALA A 149 3.99 -12.18 -0.44
CA ALA A 149 5.04 -11.15 -0.42
C ALA A 149 6.36 -11.70 -0.98
N ASN A 150 6.79 -12.89 -0.52
CA ASN A 150 8.03 -13.52 -0.98
C ASN A 150 8.01 -13.89 -2.47
N ILE A 151 6.84 -14.23 -3.02
CA ILE A 151 6.68 -14.55 -4.44
C ILE A 151 6.63 -13.27 -5.28
N ILE A 152 5.88 -12.26 -4.86
CA ILE A 152 5.68 -11.01 -5.60
C ILE A 152 6.92 -10.14 -5.60
N ASN A 153 7.71 -10.12 -4.51
CA ASN A 153 9.01 -9.44 -4.52
C ASN A 153 9.97 -9.97 -5.60
N ARG A 154 9.66 -11.13 -6.20
CA ARG A 154 10.40 -11.73 -7.32
C ARG A 154 9.71 -11.53 -8.69
N LYS A 155 8.54 -10.88 -8.76
CA LYS A 155 7.73 -10.68 -9.99
C LYS A 155 7.18 -9.24 -10.09
N SER A 156 7.57 -8.51 -11.14
CA SER A 156 7.35 -7.06 -11.31
C SER A 156 5.92 -6.58 -11.61
N ASN A 157 4.93 -7.47 -11.79
CA ASN A 157 3.69 -7.12 -12.53
C ASN A 157 2.41 -7.31 -11.72
N TYR A 158 2.50 -7.37 -10.40
CA TYR A 158 1.32 -7.62 -9.56
C TYR A 158 0.41 -6.38 -9.49
N ILE A 159 -0.90 -6.60 -9.63
CA ILE A 159 -1.95 -5.58 -9.49
C ILE A 159 -2.96 -6.09 -8.45
N PRO A 160 -3.31 -5.28 -7.42
CA PRO A 160 -4.32 -5.65 -6.43
C PRO A 160 -5.70 -5.86 -7.04
N ASP A 161 -6.44 -6.81 -6.47
CA ASP A 161 -7.83 -7.12 -6.83
C ASP A 161 -8.69 -7.02 -5.56
N ILE A 162 -9.45 -5.93 -5.46
CA ILE A 162 -10.17 -5.56 -4.23
C ILE A 162 -11.18 -6.64 -3.81
N ASP A 163 -11.89 -7.26 -4.75
CA ASP A 163 -12.85 -8.32 -4.41
C ASP A 163 -12.13 -9.55 -3.87
N LYS A 164 -11.02 -9.96 -4.49
CA LYS A 164 -10.22 -11.10 -3.98
C LYS A 164 -9.62 -10.84 -2.61
N ILE A 165 -9.10 -9.63 -2.38
CA ILE A 165 -8.52 -9.25 -1.08
C ILE A 165 -9.62 -9.25 -0.01
N PHE A 166 -10.78 -8.67 -0.33
CA PHE A 166 -11.90 -8.59 0.60
C PHE A 166 -12.55 -9.97 0.86
N GLU A 167 -12.62 -10.85 -0.12
CA GLU A 167 -13.12 -12.21 0.08
C GLU A 167 -12.15 -13.04 0.93
N ALA A 168 -10.86 -13.01 0.58
CA ALA A 168 -9.85 -13.84 1.24
C ALA A 168 -9.42 -13.30 2.61
N GLN A 169 -9.65 -12.01 2.88
CA GLN A 169 -9.23 -11.31 4.10
C GLN A 169 -7.71 -11.49 4.39
N ILE A 170 -6.92 -11.57 3.32
CA ILE A 170 -5.46 -11.74 3.40
C ILE A 170 -4.79 -11.02 2.22
N GLY A 171 -3.63 -10.40 2.45
CA GLY A 171 -2.92 -9.67 1.40
C GLY A 171 -1.55 -9.16 1.82
N ILE A 172 -0.85 -8.50 0.89
CA ILE A 172 0.44 -7.82 1.12
C ILE A 172 0.24 -6.30 1.25
N CYS A 173 1.31 -5.54 1.54
CA CYS A 173 1.20 -4.08 1.75
C CYS A 173 0.43 -3.34 0.64
N TYR A 174 0.64 -3.75 -0.60
CA TYR A 174 -0.05 -3.18 -1.76
C TYR A 174 -1.56 -3.47 -1.76
N ASP A 175 -1.95 -4.65 -1.30
CA ASP A 175 -3.36 -5.05 -1.16
C ASP A 175 -4.07 -4.26 -0.07
N TYR A 176 -3.41 -4.09 1.08
CA TYR A 176 -3.91 -3.28 2.19
C TYR A 176 -4.12 -1.83 1.74
N ALA A 177 -3.13 -1.24 1.08
CA ALA A 177 -3.20 0.15 0.64
C ALA A 177 -4.26 0.35 -0.46
N SER A 178 -4.43 -0.63 -1.35
CA SER A 178 -5.46 -0.61 -2.39
C SER A 178 -6.87 -0.74 -1.82
N LEU A 179 -7.10 -1.74 -0.96
CA LEU A 179 -8.40 -1.96 -0.32
C LEU A 179 -8.79 -0.74 0.54
N PHE A 180 -7.87 -0.20 1.33
CA PHE A 180 -8.15 0.96 2.16
C PHE A 180 -8.49 2.19 1.32
N ALA A 181 -7.72 2.46 0.26
CA ALA A 181 -8.02 3.55 -0.66
C ALA A 181 -9.39 3.38 -1.32
N ALA A 182 -9.74 2.19 -1.81
CA ALA A 182 -11.03 1.93 -2.44
C ALA A 182 -12.20 2.20 -1.49
N MET A 183 -12.11 1.68 -0.27
CA MET A 183 -13.12 1.91 0.75
C MET A 183 -13.24 3.41 1.06
N LEU A 184 -12.15 4.15 1.23
CA LEU A 184 -12.19 5.58 1.51
C LEU A 184 -12.69 6.44 0.34
N ARG A 185 -12.21 6.17 -0.89
CA ARG A 185 -12.63 6.87 -2.11
C ARG A 185 -14.13 6.74 -2.33
N SER A 186 -14.71 5.58 -2.05
CA SER A 186 -16.16 5.36 -2.12
C SER A 186 -16.98 6.21 -1.13
N GLN A 187 -16.36 6.66 -0.04
CA GLN A 187 -16.99 7.49 0.99
C GLN A 187 -16.76 8.99 0.76
N GLY A 188 -16.22 9.36 -0.41
CA GLY A 188 -15.90 10.73 -0.78
C GLY A 188 -14.63 11.28 -0.15
N ILE A 189 -13.72 10.41 0.31
CA ILE A 189 -12.49 10.83 1.00
C ILE A 189 -11.30 10.69 0.03
N PRO A 190 -10.70 11.82 -0.43
CA PRO A 190 -9.56 11.79 -1.33
C PRO A 190 -8.40 11.02 -0.70
N THR A 191 -7.96 9.96 -1.36
CA THR A 191 -6.96 9.04 -0.81
C THR A 191 -5.97 8.64 -1.88
N LYS A 192 -4.68 8.83 -1.63
CA LYS A 192 -3.60 8.34 -2.48
C LYS A 192 -3.19 6.93 -2.06
N LEU A 193 -2.75 6.15 -3.04
CA LEU A 193 -1.90 4.99 -2.80
C LEU A 193 -0.46 5.41 -3.09
N VAL A 194 0.41 5.27 -2.09
CA VAL A 194 1.79 5.71 -2.16
C VAL A 194 2.70 4.51 -1.99
N MET A 195 3.78 4.48 -2.76
CA MET A 195 4.81 3.45 -2.65
C MET A 195 6.19 4.08 -2.49
N GLY A 196 7.05 3.44 -1.71
CA GLY A 196 8.40 3.93 -1.39
C GLY A 196 9.01 3.19 -0.21
N TYR A 197 9.71 3.92 0.67
CA TYR A 197 10.44 3.34 1.79
C TYR A 197 10.00 3.91 3.13
N ASN A 198 10.04 3.08 4.17
CA ASN A 198 9.82 3.47 5.57
C ASN A 198 11.13 3.24 6.37
N GLN A 199 11.35 3.96 7.47
CA GLN A 199 12.58 3.82 8.28
C GLN A 199 12.73 2.46 8.97
N ASP A 200 11.63 1.82 9.33
CA ASP A 200 11.58 0.55 10.06
C ASP A 200 11.36 -0.67 9.14
N ILE A 201 11.04 -0.43 7.85
CA ILE A 201 10.80 -1.47 6.83
C ILE A 201 11.87 -1.36 5.76
N ASN A 202 12.71 -2.39 5.62
CA ASN A 202 13.82 -2.39 4.66
C ASN A 202 13.38 -2.72 3.23
N GLU A 203 12.17 -3.22 3.05
CA GLU A 203 11.57 -3.56 1.77
C GLU A 203 10.80 -2.38 1.15
N TYR A 204 10.59 -2.44 -0.17
CA TYR A 204 9.69 -1.53 -0.86
C TYR A 204 8.26 -1.71 -0.33
N HIS A 205 7.65 -0.61 0.11
CA HIS A 205 6.42 -0.64 0.88
C HIS A 205 5.32 0.24 0.28
N ALA A 206 4.07 -0.05 0.62
CA ALA A 206 2.90 0.69 0.16
C ALA A 206 2.02 1.12 1.35
N TRP A 207 1.55 2.36 1.31
CA TRP A 207 0.70 2.99 2.32
C TRP A 207 -0.27 3.98 1.68
N ASN A 208 -1.03 4.72 2.50
CA ASN A 208 -1.95 5.73 2.03
C ASN A 208 -1.62 7.12 2.59
N GLU A 209 -1.78 8.14 1.74
CA GLU A 209 -1.99 9.51 2.19
C GLU A 209 -3.48 9.81 2.05
N VAL A 210 -4.12 10.21 3.15
CA VAL A 210 -5.56 10.47 3.22
C VAL A 210 -5.78 11.95 3.49
N TYR A 211 -6.61 12.60 2.68
CA TYR A 211 -6.95 14.00 2.92
C TYR A 211 -8.09 14.12 3.93
N ILE A 212 -7.82 14.82 5.03
CA ILE A 212 -8.78 15.07 6.10
C ILE A 212 -9.27 16.52 5.98
N GLU A 213 -10.51 16.66 5.52
CA GLU A 213 -11.14 17.96 5.27
C GLU A 213 -11.20 18.85 6.52
N GLU A 214 -11.48 18.27 7.69
CA GLU A 214 -11.63 19.02 8.94
C GLU A 214 -10.36 19.75 9.37
N ILE A 215 -9.19 19.31 8.90
CA ILE A 215 -7.89 19.91 9.20
C ILE A 215 -7.14 20.41 7.95
N ASP A 216 -7.77 20.31 6.77
CA ASP A 216 -7.19 20.66 5.46
C ASP A 216 -5.78 20.09 5.23
N GLN A 217 -5.57 18.81 5.55
CA GLN A 217 -4.26 18.18 5.49
C GLN A 217 -4.31 16.75 4.96
N TRP A 218 -3.24 16.38 4.25
CA TRP A 218 -2.92 14.98 3.96
C TRP A 218 -2.23 14.37 5.18
N VAL A 219 -2.73 13.22 5.63
CA VAL A 219 -2.13 12.43 6.72
C VAL A 219 -1.69 11.08 6.20
N ILE A 220 -0.57 10.56 6.70
CA ILE A 220 -0.09 9.23 6.35
C ILE A 220 -0.74 8.20 7.27
N ILE A 221 -1.29 7.14 6.68
CA ILE A 221 -1.87 5.99 7.37
C ILE A 221 -1.32 4.73 6.71
N ASP A 222 -0.84 3.80 7.54
CA ASP A 222 -0.25 2.54 7.12
C ASP A 222 -0.95 1.38 7.81
N THR A 223 -2.01 0.89 7.17
CA THR A 223 -2.83 -0.22 7.67
C THR A 223 -2.06 -1.54 7.74
N THR A 224 -1.00 -1.70 6.93
CA THR A 224 -0.18 -2.92 6.92
C THR A 224 0.71 -2.96 8.15
N TYR A 225 1.42 -1.86 8.40
CA TYR A 225 2.29 -1.71 9.56
C TYR A 225 1.50 -1.87 10.85
N ASP A 226 0.34 -1.23 10.93
CA ASP A 226 -0.51 -1.27 12.12
C ASP A 226 -1.17 -2.62 12.38
N ALA A 227 -1.48 -3.39 11.33
CA ALA A 227 -1.96 -4.76 11.48
C ALA A 227 -0.85 -5.71 11.98
N GLY A 228 0.41 -5.41 11.68
CA GLY A 228 1.57 -6.22 12.07
C GLY A 228 2.06 -6.00 13.50
N ILE A 229 1.75 -4.86 14.12
CA ILE A 229 2.18 -4.57 15.49
C ILE A 229 1.23 -5.21 16.50
N ASN A 230 1.78 -6.11 17.33
CA ASN A 230 1.03 -6.77 18.39
C ASN A 230 0.45 -5.76 19.41
N ASN A 231 -0.77 -6.03 19.88
CA ASN A 231 -1.62 -5.25 20.82
C ASN A 231 -0.96 -4.73 22.14
N MET A 232 0.33 -4.93 22.37
CA MET A 232 1.05 -4.43 23.54
C MET A 232 1.55 -2.98 23.37
N GLU A 233 1.69 -2.50 22.13
CA GLU A 233 2.04 -1.10 21.85
C GLU A 233 0.87 -0.36 21.20
N LYS A 234 0.50 0.79 21.78
CA LYS A 234 -0.54 1.65 21.22
C LYS A 234 0.08 2.46 20.07
N VAL A 235 -0.07 1.98 18.84
CA VAL A 235 0.39 2.69 17.65
C VAL A 235 -0.61 3.79 17.27
N SER A 236 -0.09 4.94 16.85
CA SER A 236 -0.91 6.02 16.29
C SER A 236 -1.29 5.68 14.85
N MET A 237 -2.58 5.80 14.50
CA MET A 237 -3.07 5.63 13.12
C MET A 237 -2.40 6.63 12.16
N ILE A 238 -2.26 7.89 12.58
CA ILE A 238 -1.56 8.92 11.82
C ILE A 238 -0.07 8.83 12.11
N LYS A 239 0.74 8.71 11.05
CA LYS A 239 2.18 8.52 11.11
C LYS A 239 2.97 9.83 11.07
N ASP A 240 4.21 9.81 11.58
CA ASP A 240 5.14 10.92 11.34
C ASP A 240 5.65 10.82 9.90
N ALA A 241 5.36 11.84 9.10
CA ALA A 241 5.77 11.89 7.70
C ALA A 241 7.29 11.78 7.49
N LYS A 242 8.10 12.09 8.50
CA LYS A 242 9.58 11.95 8.41
C LYS A 242 10.03 10.49 8.33
N GLU A 243 9.19 9.55 8.76
CA GLU A 243 9.47 8.12 8.72
C GLU A 243 9.23 7.52 7.33
N TYR A 244 8.55 8.25 6.43
CA TYR A 244 8.13 7.76 5.11
C TYR A 244 8.78 8.55 4.00
N LYS A 245 9.27 7.84 2.98
CA LYS A 245 9.95 8.40 1.81
C LYS A 245 9.19 7.96 0.56
N PRO A 246 8.23 8.76 0.06
CA PRO A 246 7.44 8.42 -1.11
C PRO A 246 8.27 8.46 -2.39
N GLU A 247 8.04 7.49 -3.29
CA GLU A 247 8.63 7.46 -4.63
C GLU A 247 7.58 7.49 -5.74
N LYS A 248 6.42 6.86 -5.53
CA LYS A 248 5.29 6.82 -6.46
C LYS A 248 3.99 7.10 -5.74
N SER A 249 3.05 7.74 -6.43
CA SER A 249 1.72 8.04 -5.89
C SER A 249 0.66 7.97 -6.98
N TYR A 250 -0.52 7.49 -6.60
CA TYR A 250 -1.69 7.28 -7.46
C TYR A 250 -3.01 7.55 -6.73
#